data_AF-A0A953YZE7-F1
#
_entry.id   AF-A0A953YZE7-F1
#
_cell.length_a   1.000
_cell.length_b   1.000
_cell.length_c   1.000
_cell.angle_alpha   90.00
_cell.angle_beta   90.00
_cell.angle_gamma   90.00
#
_symmetry.space_group_name_H-M   'P 1'
#
loop_
_entity.id
_entity.type
_entity.pdbx_description
1 polymer ?
#
loop_
_entity_poly.entity_id
_entity_poly.type
_entity_poly.pdbx_seq_one_letter_code
_entity_poly.pdbx_strand_id
1 'polypeptide(L)'
;MPSEFRWNRLIIRTESEGEFCAAFEENINSLISLEYDDIECDLSECIALGSRAADLIHWAMVAFGESGKTVLLRIPSTLQTPMQTTPIPKNVTIDWVMRIHGDVDADEVLMVTDTPAPRERSDS
;
A
#
# COMPACT_ATOMS: atom_id res chain seq x y z
N MET A 1 7.11 9.59 -10.75
CA MET A 1 8.09 8.82 -9.96
C MET A 1 7.29 8.05 -8.92
N PRO A 2 7.48 6.74 -8.78
CA PRO A 2 6.70 5.90 -7.87
C PRO A 2 7.07 6.14 -6.40
N SER A 3 8.21 6.77 -6.10
CA SER A 3 8.66 7.07 -4.74
C SER A 3 8.62 8.57 -4.42
N GLU A 4 8.41 8.87 -3.14
CA GLU A 4 8.39 10.22 -2.56
C GLU A 4 8.98 10.18 -1.14
N PHE A 5 9.88 11.12 -0.82
CA PHE A 5 10.30 11.36 0.57
C PHE A 5 9.43 12.44 1.23
N ARG A 6 8.90 12.14 2.41
CA ARG A 6 8.20 13.09 3.28
C ARG A 6 8.84 13.08 4.66
N TRP A 7 9.73 14.04 4.92
CA TRP A 7 10.53 14.13 6.15
C TRP A 7 11.33 12.86 6.44
N ASN A 8 10.89 12.04 7.39
CA ASN A 8 11.50 10.78 7.80
C ASN A 8 10.87 9.54 7.12
N ARG A 9 9.98 9.76 6.15
CA ARG A 9 9.18 8.71 5.50
C ARG A 9 9.54 8.55 4.03
N LEU A 10 9.78 7.32 3.60
CA LEU A 10 9.76 6.92 2.19
C LEU A 10 8.38 6.37 1.86
N ILE A 11 7.71 6.92 0.85
CA ILE A 11 6.44 6.41 0.35
C ILE A 11 6.67 5.86 -1.04
N ILE A 12 6.22 4.62 -1.31
CA ILE A 12 6.23 4.04 -2.65
C ILE A 12 4.79 3.69 -3.05
N ARG A 13 4.40 4.13 -4.24
CA ARG A 13 3.10 3.89 -4.87
C ARG A 13 3.33 3.37 -6.28
N THR A 14 2.94 2.13 -6.53
CA THR A 14 3.03 1.53 -7.86
C THR A 14 2.16 0.27 -7.92
N GLU A 15 1.73 -0.07 -9.13
CA GLU A 15 1.00 -1.31 -9.41
C GLU A 15 1.90 -2.40 -10.04
N SER A 16 3.19 -2.10 -10.19
CA SER A 16 4.17 -2.96 -10.82
C SER A 16 5.25 -3.39 -9.83
N GLU A 17 5.43 -4.70 -9.65
CA GLU A 17 6.51 -5.24 -8.83
C GLU A 17 7.90 -4.78 -9.33
N GLY A 18 8.08 -4.63 -10.65
CA GLY A 18 9.33 -4.15 -11.23
C GLY A 18 9.65 -2.70 -10.87
N GLU A 19 8.65 -1.82 -10.93
CA GLU A 19 8.79 -0.43 -10.51
C GLU A 19 9.02 -0.32 -9.00
N PHE A 20 8.33 -1.15 -8.21
CA PHE A 20 8.54 -1.23 -6.77
C PHE A 20 9.99 -1.58 -6.45
N CYS A 21 10.52 -2.64 -7.06
CA CYS A 21 11.89 -3.10 -6.79
C CYS A 21 12.91 -2.00 -7.12
N ALA A 22 12.78 -1.38 -8.30
CA ALA A 22 13.69 -0.32 -8.71
C ALA A 22 13.63 0.89 -7.76
N ALA A 23 12.42 1.34 -7.41
CA ALA A 23 12.24 2.48 -6.52
C ALA A 23 12.73 2.20 -5.10
N PHE A 24 12.50 1.00 -4.59
CA PHE A 24 12.90 0.62 -3.24
C PHE A 24 14.43 0.47 -3.13
N GLU A 25 15.07 -0.19 -4.09
CA GLU A 25 16.54 -0.31 -4.18
C GLU A 25 17.23 1.05 -4.26
N GLU A 26 16.70 1.99 -5.05
CA GLU A 26 17.27 3.32 -5.23
C GLU A 26 17.19 4.17 -3.95
N ASN A 27 16.12 4.02 -3.17
CA ASN A 27 15.80 4.96 -2.09
C ASN A 27 16.12 4.44 -0.67
N ILE A 28 16.39 3.14 -0.49
CA ILE A 28 16.60 2.54 0.84
C ILE A 28 17.78 3.15 1.61
N ASN A 29 18.92 3.34 0.93
CA ASN A 29 20.11 3.91 1.54
C ASN A 29 19.91 5.37 1.90
N SER A 30 19.19 6.11 1.04
CA SER A 30 18.83 7.50 1.32
C SER A 30 17.94 7.61 2.56
N LEU A 31 16.94 6.73 2.71
CA LEU A 31 16.08 6.67 3.89
C LEU A 31 16.90 6.41 5.18
N ILE A 32 17.80 5.42 5.14
CA ILE A 32 18.67 5.08 6.27
C ILE A 32 19.65 6.21 6.60
N SER A 33 20.08 6.99 5.60
CA SER A 33 21.01 8.09 5.81
C SER A 33 20.39 9.35 6.40
N LEU A 34 19.05 9.42 6.53
CA LEU A 34 18.39 10.59 7.10
C LEU A 34 18.79 10.81 8.56
N GLU A 35 18.77 12.07 9.01
CA GLU A 35 19.16 12.47 10.37
C GLU A 35 18.13 12.10 11.45
N TYR A 36 17.04 11.42 11.10
CA TYR A 36 15.98 11.04 12.03
C TYR A 36 16.25 9.67 12.66
N ASP A 37 16.07 9.56 13.99
CA ASP A 37 16.20 8.28 14.71
C ASP A 37 15.01 7.33 14.43
N ASP A 38 13.84 7.90 14.16
CA ASP A 38 12.65 7.17 13.74
C ASP A 38 12.40 7.41 12.25
N ILE A 39 12.34 6.33 11.47
CA ILE A 39 12.06 6.37 10.02
C ILE A 39 10.88 5.48 9.67
N GLU A 40 10.18 5.84 8.60
CA GLU A 40 9.04 5.08 8.10
C GLU A 40 9.21 4.74 6.63
N CYS A 41 8.79 3.53 6.26
CA CYS A 41 8.63 3.16 4.87
C CYS A 41 7.19 2.71 4.64
N ASP A 42 6.45 3.49 3.86
CA ASP A 42 5.05 3.27 3.55
C ASP A 42 4.92 2.68 2.15
N LEU A 43 4.66 1.37 2.12
CA LEU A 43 4.44 0.57 0.92
C LEU A 43 2.95 0.21 0.76
N SER A 44 2.07 0.78 1.59
CA SER A 44 0.68 0.36 1.70
C SER A 44 -0.15 0.59 0.43
N GLU A 45 0.34 1.41 -0.49
CA GLU A 45 -0.26 1.70 -1.79
C GLU A 45 0.36 0.90 -2.95
N CYS A 46 1.32 0.01 -2.67
CA CYS A 46 1.85 -0.90 -3.68
C CYS A 46 0.88 -2.05 -3.97
N ILE A 47 0.66 -2.35 -5.25
CA ILE A 47 -0.18 -3.45 -5.72
C ILE A 47 0.72 -4.52 -6.39
N ALA A 48 0.25 -5.77 -6.40
CA ALA A 48 0.89 -6.89 -7.08
C ALA A 48 2.32 -7.23 -6.63
N LEU A 49 2.63 -7.01 -5.34
CA LEU A 49 3.91 -7.42 -4.76
C LEU A 49 3.99 -8.94 -4.60
N GLY A 50 5.03 -9.56 -5.16
CA GLY A 50 5.27 -10.99 -5.17
C GLY A 50 6.51 -11.39 -4.38
N SER A 51 7.10 -12.53 -4.76
CA SER A 51 8.27 -13.09 -4.06
C SER A 51 9.50 -12.20 -4.18
N ARG A 52 9.71 -11.56 -5.34
CA ARG A 52 10.88 -10.69 -5.54
C ARG A 52 10.80 -9.46 -4.64
N ALA A 53 9.61 -8.88 -4.49
CA ALA A 53 9.40 -7.80 -3.53
C ALA A 53 9.67 -8.26 -2.10
N ALA A 54 9.23 -9.45 -1.71
CA ALA A 54 9.48 -10.01 -0.38
C ALA A 54 10.98 -10.22 -0.11
N ASP A 55 11.73 -10.78 -1.07
CA ASP A 55 13.18 -10.99 -0.97
C ASP A 55 13.94 -9.66 -0.80
N LEU A 56 13.52 -8.64 -1.54
CA LEU A 56 14.12 -7.32 -1.46
C LEU A 56 13.83 -6.64 -0.11
N ILE A 57 12.60 -6.75 0.39
CA ILE A 57 12.26 -6.26 1.73
C ILE A 57 13.04 -7.03 2.80
N HIS A 58 13.21 -8.35 2.64
CA HIS A 58 14.01 -9.18 3.54
C HIS A 58 15.47 -8.70 3.58
N TRP A 59 16.07 -8.42 2.42
CA TRP A 59 17.41 -7.84 2.37
C TRP A 59 17.47 -6.48 3.10
N ALA A 60 16.47 -5.61 2.89
CA ALA A 60 16.39 -4.32 3.58
C ALA A 60 16.18 -4.46 5.10
N MET A 61 15.54 -5.53 5.60
CA MET A 61 15.43 -5.79 7.04
C MET A 61 16.81 -5.86 7.70
N VAL A 62 17.81 -6.43 7.03
CA VAL A 62 19.18 -6.49 7.57
C VAL A 62 19.76 -5.08 7.72
N ALA A 63 19.65 -4.27 6.66
CA ALA A 63 20.13 -2.88 6.67
C ALA A 63 19.39 -2.03 7.73
N PHE A 64 18.08 -2.20 7.87
CA PHE A 64 17.30 -1.56 8.93
C PHE A 64 17.76 -2.01 10.32
N GLY A 65 17.99 -3.31 10.52
CA GLY A 65 18.46 -3.88 11.78
C GLY A 65 19.80 -3.30 12.25
N GLU A 66 20.68 -2.97 11.32
CA GLU A 66 22.02 -2.44 11.59
C GLU A 66 22.06 -0.90 11.62
N SER A 67 21.01 -0.21 11.17
CA SER A 67 20.98 1.24 11.03
C SER A 67 21.04 2.03 12.35
N GLY A 68 20.74 1.38 13.48
CA GLY A 68 20.57 2.05 14.78
C GLY A 68 19.30 2.89 14.91
N LYS A 69 18.43 2.87 13.90
CA LYS A 69 17.15 3.61 13.86
C LYS A 69 15.97 2.73 14.23
N THR A 70 14.90 3.34 14.74
CA THR A 70 13.59 2.70 14.82
C THR A 70 12.90 2.79 13.46
N VAL A 71 12.39 1.67 12.96
CA VAL A 71 11.79 1.60 11.62
C VAL A 71 10.35 1.12 11.72
N LEU A 72 9.42 1.91 11.18
CA LEU A 72 8.06 1.47 10.88
C LEU A 72 7.96 1.11 9.40
N LEU A 73 7.64 -0.15 9.10
CA LEU A 73 7.41 -0.61 7.74
C LEU A 73 5.94 -0.97 7.56
N ARG A 74 5.23 -0.21 6.72
CA ARG A 74 3.82 -0.42 6.40
C ARG A 74 3.71 -1.17 5.08
N ILE A 75 3.29 -2.43 5.12
CA ILE A 75 3.35 -3.35 3.97
C ILE A 75 1.95 -3.86 3.62
N PRO A 76 1.59 -4.01 2.34
CA PRO A 76 0.37 -4.69 1.95
C PRO A 76 0.31 -6.12 2.51
N SER A 77 -0.85 -6.53 3.01
CA SER A 77 -1.05 -7.87 3.60
C SER A 77 -0.80 -9.03 2.61
N THR A 78 -0.75 -8.75 1.31
CA THR A 78 -0.38 -9.72 0.28
C THR A 78 1.03 -10.29 0.48
N LEU A 79 1.92 -9.56 1.16
CA LEU A 79 3.27 -10.00 1.48
C LEU A 79 3.39 -10.77 2.80
N GLN A 80 2.30 -10.94 3.55
CA GLN A 80 2.34 -11.62 4.84
C GLN A 80 2.78 -13.09 4.71
N THR A 81 2.25 -13.81 3.72
CA THR A 81 2.61 -15.20 3.45
C THR A 81 4.08 -15.35 3.01
N PRO A 82 4.58 -14.65 1.96
CA PRO A 82 5.98 -14.78 1.55
C PRO A 82 6.98 -14.30 2.61
N MET A 83 6.58 -13.41 3.52
CA MET A 83 7.44 -12.94 4.61
C MET A 83 7.26 -13.68 5.94
N GLN A 84 6.41 -14.71 6.01
CA GLN A 84 6.04 -15.37 7.28
C GLN A 84 7.25 -15.92 8.07
N THR A 85 8.29 -16.37 7.37
CA THR A 85 9.51 -16.94 7.97
C THR A 85 10.63 -15.93 8.13
N THR A 86 10.42 -14.66 7.73
CA THR A 86 11.46 -13.62 7.82
C THR A 86 11.65 -13.19 9.27
N PRO A 87 12.87 -13.30 9.83
CA PRO A 87 13.18 -12.74 11.14
C PRO A 87 13.03 -11.21 11.09
N ILE A 88 12.23 -10.66 12.01
CA ILE A 88 12.04 -9.22 12.12
C ILE A 88 13.04 -8.68 13.17
N PRO A 89 13.94 -7.75 12.80
CA PRO A 89 14.84 -7.11 13.76
C PRO A 89 14.06 -6.38 14.86
N LYS A 90 14.63 -6.30 16.07
CA LYS A 90 13.93 -5.72 17.25
C LYS A 90 13.53 -4.26 17.08
N ASN A 91 14.27 -3.52 16.26
CA ASN A 91 14.05 -2.10 15.97
C ASN A 91 13.11 -1.88 14.77
N VAL A 92 12.60 -2.96 14.15
CA VAL A 92 11.66 -2.88 13.03
C VAL A 92 10.28 -3.31 13.49
N THR A 93 9.28 -2.48 13.24
CA THR A 93 7.86 -2.78 13.42
C THR A 93 7.20 -2.91 12.05
N ILE A 94 6.47 -4.01 11.83
CA ILE A 94 5.70 -4.20 10.60
C ILE A 94 4.21 -3.94 10.86
N ASP A 95 3.63 -3.02 10.09
CA ASP A 95 2.19 -2.75 10.01
C ASP A 95 1.64 -3.40 8.73
N TRP A 96 0.85 -4.47 8.88
CA TRP A 96 0.23 -5.17 7.76
C TRP A 96 -1.06 -4.47 7.34
N VAL A 97 -1.04 -3.82 6.18
CA VAL A 97 -2.16 -3.05 5.66
C VAL A 97 -3.01 -3.91 4.72
N MET A 98 -4.22 -4.24 5.16
CA MET A 98 -5.23 -4.86 4.30
C MET A 98 -5.93 -3.79 3.46
N ARG A 99 -5.90 -3.94 2.13
CA ARG A 99 -6.69 -3.10 1.22
C ARG A 99 -7.94 -3.86 0.79
N ILE A 100 -9.11 -3.32 1.13
CA ILE A 100 -10.37 -3.77 0.57
C ILE A 100 -10.61 -2.93 -0.68
N HIS A 101 -10.44 -3.53 -1.86
CA HIS A 101 -10.93 -2.93 -3.10
C HIS A 101 -12.43 -3.21 -3.13
N GLY A 102 -13.23 -2.21 -2.76
CA GLY A 102 -14.65 -2.26 -3.03
C GLY A 102 -14.82 -2.05 -4.53
N ASP A 103 -15.07 -3.13 -5.28
CA ASP A 103 -15.76 -3.01 -6.56
C ASP A 103 -17.14 -2.46 -6.24
N VAL A 104 -17.27 -1.14 -6.29
CA VAL A 104 -18.58 -0.52 -6.41
C VAL A 104 -18.89 -0.62 -7.89
N ASP A 105 -19.49 -1.73 -8.30
CA ASP A 105 -20.17 -1.84 -9.59
C ASP A 105 -21.17 -0.69 -9.66
N ALA A 106 -20.81 0.38 -10.36
CA ALA A 106 -21.59 1.59 -10.51
C ALA A 106 -22.76 1.42 -11.51
N ASP A 107 -23.38 0.24 -11.55
CA ASP A 107 -24.35 -0.14 -12.59
C ASP A 107 -25.74 -0.54 -12.07
N GLU A 108 -26.06 -0.32 -10.78
CA GLU A 108 -27.43 -0.49 -10.29
C GLU A 108 -28.03 0.82 -9.75
N VAL A 109 -28.18 1.82 -10.62
CA VAL A 109 -29.19 2.86 -10.41
C VAL A 109 -30.53 2.26 -10.84
N LEU A 110 -31.26 1.68 -9.88
CA LEU A 110 -32.67 1.34 -10.01
C LEU A 110 -33.44 2.56 -10.54
N MET A 111 -33.83 2.55 -11.82
CA MET A 111 -34.89 3.41 -12.32
C MET A 111 -36.23 2.86 -11.80
N VAL A 112 -36.64 3.32 -10.62
CA VAL A 112 -38.06 3.30 -10.23
C VAL A 112 -38.57 4.73 -10.36
N THR A 113 -39.18 5.05 -11.50
CA THR A 113 -40.12 6.16 -11.56
C THR A 113 -41.52 5.59 -11.67
N ASP A 114 -42.29 5.98 -10.68
CA ASP A 114 -43.64 5.59 -10.36
C ASP A 114 -44.65 6.08 -11.42
N THR A 115 -45.56 5.18 -11.80
CA THR A 115 -46.98 5.37 -12.17
C THR A 115 -47.40 6.46 -13.20
N PRO A 116 -48.06 6.07 -14.33
CA PRO A 116 -48.69 7.03 -15.24
C PRO A 116 -50.01 7.63 -14.70
N ALA A 117 -50.22 8.89 -15.10
CA ALA A 117 -51.19 9.92 -14.69
C ALA A 117 -52.70 9.55 -14.58
N PRO A 118 -53.49 10.33 -13.81
CA PRO A 118 -54.93 10.14 -13.67
C PRO A 118 -55.69 10.49 -14.96
N ARG A 119 -56.65 9.64 -15.33
CA ARG A 119 -57.58 9.87 -16.45
C ARG A 119 -58.51 11.05 -16.14
N GLU A 120 -58.44 12.11 -16.94
CA GLU A 120 -59.48 13.14 -16.98
C GLU A 120 -60.81 12.49 -17.42
N ARG A 121 -61.85 12.68 -16.61
CA ARG A 121 -63.23 12.42 -17.04
C ARG A 121 -63.62 13.52 -18.01
N SER A 122 -63.86 13.17 -19.27
CA SER A 122 -64.63 14.01 -20.18
C SER A 122 -66.11 13.86 -19.85
N ASP A 123 -66.70 14.92 -19.30
CA ASP A 123 -68.15 15.12 -19.33
C ASP A 123 -68.57 15.44 -20.77
N SER A 124 -69.48 14.64 -21.32
CA SER A 124 -70.40 14.99 -22.42
C SER A 124 -71.58 14.02 -22.41
#